data_AF-A0A382HRD7-F1
#
_entry.id   AF-A0A382HRD7-F1
#
_cell.length_a   1.000
_cell.length_b   1.000
_cell.length_c   1.000
_cell.angle_alpha   90.00
_cell.angle_beta   90.00
_cell.angle_gamma   90.00
#
_symmetry.space_group_name_H-M   'P 1'
#
loop_
_entity.id
_entity.type
_entity.pdbx_description
1 polymer ?
#
loop_
_entity_poly.entity_id
_entity_poly.type
_entity_poly.pdbx_seq_one_letter_code
_entity_poly.pdbx_strand_id
1 'polypeptide(L)'
;FALGENVKQSNWGDEKKSRFPQTRMGVRTFFVNRFTAARHYLNDQKRNRGTSPPIRRNLELEALSEIIEAKRWIHCHSYRQDEMLIFMRTMERFGVTIGTLQHVLEGYKIADEIAAHGAGASAFSDWWAYKFEVYDAIPYAGSLMHERGAVVSFNSDSSDLARRMNLEAAKAVKYGGTSEEDALKFVTLNPAKQLKIDKWVGSLETGKNGDFVIWSGHPLSTQSIVDETWIEGKQYYDRAKVVERVKAMTAERNALIAKARKKDDEKSGEATRAAFFMRALEKAHQFKNCYECRKAKP
;
A
#
# COMPACT_ATOMS: atom_id res chain seq x y z
N PHE A 1 6.27 -3.83 -5.30
CA PHE A 1 6.44 -4.17 -6.73
C PHE A 1 5.56 -3.24 -7.55
N ALA A 2 5.90 -2.95 -8.80
CA ALA A 2 5.08 -2.05 -9.63
C ALA A 2 5.20 -2.38 -11.12
N LEU A 3 4.09 -2.18 -11.83
CA LEU A 3 3.91 -2.36 -13.26
C LEU A 3 3.49 -1.01 -13.90
N GLY A 4 3.26 -1.00 -15.21
CA GLY A 4 2.63 0.12 -15.89
C GLY A 4 3.54 1.31 -16.18
N GLU A 5 2.88 2.45 -16.37
CA GLU A 5 3.52 3.70 -16.78
C GLU A 5 4.51 4.24 -15.76
N ASN A 6 4.23 4.03 -14.47
CA ASN A 6 5.02 4.54 -13.36
C ASN A 6 6.45 3.99 -13.32
N VAL A 7 6.63 2.70 -13.65
CA VAL A 7 7.97 2.07 -13.61
C VAL A 7 8.76 2.29 -14.88
N LYS A 8 8.10 2.41 -16.04
CA LYS A 8 8.79 2.64 -17.32
C LYS A 8 9.26 4.08 -17.48
N GLN A 9 8.52 5.05 -16.95
CA GLN A 9 8.83 6.49 -17.01
C GLN A 9 9.08 7.07 -18.42
N SER A 10 8.82 6.29 -19.48
CA SER A 10 9.14 6.66 -20.87
C SER A 10 8.40 7.91 -21.36
N ASN A 11 7.33 8.32 -20.68
CA ASN A 11 6.49 9.46 -21.02
C ASN A 11 6.74 10.65 -20.09
N TRP A 12 7.80 10.62 -19.26
CA TRP A 12 8.08 11.65 -18.23
C TRP A 12 9.14 12.67 -18.69
N GLY A 13 9.30 12.84 -19.99
CA GLY A 13 10.23 13.79 -20.60
C GLY A 13 11.63 13.21 -20.87
N ASP A 14 12.48 14.04 -21.46
CA ASP A 14 13.75 13.62 -22.06
C ASP A 14 14.80 13.14 -21.06
N GLU A 15 14.74 13.62 -19.81
CA GLU A 15 15.67 13.24 -18.75
C GLU A 15 15.46 11.83 -18.20
N LYS A 16 14.32 11.19 -18.50
CA LYS A 16 13.95 9.88 -17.92
C LYS A 16 14.22 8.69 -18.85
N LYS A 17 15.07 8.86 -19.87
CA LYS A 17 15.33 7.85 -20.91
C LYS A 17 16.42 6.82 -20.60
N SER A 18 17.33 7.08 -19.66
CA SER A 18 18.53 6.24 -19.43
C SER A 18 18.32 5.07 -18.47
N ARG A 19 17.22 5.05 -17.71
CA ARG A 19 16.96 4.04 -16.69
C ARG A 19 16.25 2.82 -17.29
N PHE A 20 16.80 1.62 -17.08
CA PHE A 20 16.06 0.39 -17.36
C PHE A 20 15.09 0.06 -16.20
N PRO A 21 13.84 -0.38 -16.47
CA PRO A 21 13.22 -0.60 -17.78
C PRO A 21 12.53 0.66 -18.35
N GLN A 22 12.46 0.78 -19.68
CA GLN A 22 11.69 1.82 -20.42
C GLN A 22 10.46 1.28 -21.15
N THR A 23 10.25 -0.04 -21.12
CA THR A 23 9.15 -0.72 -21.82
C THR A 23 8.52 -1.77 -20.91
N ARG A 24 7.26 -2.14 -21.19
CA ARG A 24 6.57 -3.23 -20.47
C ARG A 24 7.32 -4.58 -20.59
N MET A 25 7.91 -4.84 -21.76
CA MET A 25 8.81 -5.99 -21.96
C MET A 25 10.03 -5.92 -21.03
N GLY A 26 10.64 -4.74 -20.90
CA GLY A 26 11.75 -4.50 -19.99
C GLY A 26 11.37 -4.75 -18.52
N VAL A 27 10.15 -4.39 -18.11
CA VAL A 27 9.65 -4.64 -16.74
C VAL A 27 9.62 -6.14 -16.44
N ARG A 28 9.07 -6.95 -17.35
CA ARG A 28 9.12 -8.42 -17.23
C ARG A 28 10.56 -8.93 -17.16
N THR A 29 11.42 -8.49 -18.06
CA THR A 29 12.84 -8.90 -18.10
C THR A 29 13.57 -8.54 -16.81
N PHE A 30 13.29 -7.35 -16.25
CA PHE A 30 13.84 -6.94 -14.96
C PHE A 30 13.50 -7.94 -13.86
N PHE A 31 12.23 -8.32 -13.72
CA PHE A 31 11.81 -9.30 -12.72
C PHE A 31 12.47 -10.66 -12.96
N VAL A 32 12.46 -11.17 -14.20
CA VAL A 32 13.09 -12.46 -14.53
C VAL A 32 14.58 -12.45 -14.15
N ASN A 33 15.32 -11.39 -14.46
CA ASN A 33 16.74 -11.29 -14.16
C ASN A 33 16.98 -11.27 -12.64
N ARG A 34 16.23 -10.45 -11.89
CA ARG A 34 16.41 -10.32 -10.45
C ARG A 34 16.02 -11.58 -9.69
N PHE A 35 14.92 -12.24 -10.06
CA PHE A 35 14.50 -13.50 -9.42
C PHE A 35 15.38 -14.68 -9.82
N THR A 36 15.93 -14.70 -11.04
CA THR A 36 16.94 -15.70 -11.43
C THR A 36 18.21 -15.54 -10.59
N ALA A 37 18.70 -14.30 -10.44
CA ALA A 37 19.84 -14.01 -9.59
C ALA A 37 19.59 -14.40 -8.13
N ALA A 38 18.39 -14.11 -7.59
CA ALA A 38 18.01 -14.49 -6.24
C ALA A 38 17.95 -16.01 -6.06
N ARG A 39 17.41 -16.76 -7.03
CA ARG A 39 17.40 -18.23 -7.02
C ARG A 39 18.82 -18.82 -7.04
N HIS A 40 19.71 -18.26 -7.84
CA HIS A 40 21.12 -18.68 -7.85
C HIS A 40 21.77 -18.40 -6.51
N TYR A 41 21.59 -17.18 -5.98
CA TYR A 41 22.08 -16.78 -4.67
C TYR A 41 21.60 -17.71 -3.54
N LEU A 42 20.31 -18.05 -3.53
CA LEU A 42 19.72 -18.96 -2.57
C LEU A 42 20.30 -20.38 -2.68
N ASN A 43 20.50 -20.88 -3.90
CA ASN A 43 21.11 -22.18 -4.14
C ASN A 43 22.58 -22.22 -3.69
N ASP A 44 23.33 -21.15 -3.95
CA ASP A 44 24.72 -21.04 -3.54
C ASP A 44 24.84 -20.96 -2.01
N GLN A 45 23.94 -20.21 -1.34
CA GLN A 45 23.87 -20.20 0.13
C GLN A 45 23.57 -21.59 0.70
N LYS A 46 22.67 -22.36 0.07
CA LYS A 46 22.32 -23.72 0.52
C LYS A 46 23.48 -24.70 0.33
N ARG A 47 24.19 -24.63 -0.81
CA ARG A 47 25.33 -25.51 -1.14
C ARG A 47 26.57 -25.22 -0.31
N ASN A 48 26.86 -23.94 -0.05
CA ASN A 48 28.05 -23.47 0.64
C ASN A 48 27.79 -23.21 2.13
N ARG A 49 26.76 -23.85 2.70
CA ARG A 49 26.42 -23.69 4.11
C ARG A 49 27.52 -24.35 4.96
N GLY A 50 28.29 -23.53 5.67
CA GLY A 50 29.39 -24.00 6.52
C GLY A 50 30.74 -24.13 5.81
N THR A 51 30.85 -23.72 4.54
CA THR A 51 32.14 -23.64 3.83
C THR A 51 32.79 -22.26 4.01
N SER A 52 34.12 -22.21 4.08
CA SER A 52 34.89 -20.95 4.15
C SER A 52 35.56 -20.61 2.80
N PRO A 53 35.53 -19.35 2.34
CA PRO A 53 34.85 -18.20 2.95
C PRO A 53 33.33 -18.23 2.72
N PRO A 54 32.51 -17.62 3.60
CA PRO A 54 31.06 -17.58 3.42
C PRO A 54 30.66 -16.77 2.18
N ILE A 55 29.53 -17.13 1.56
CA ILE A 55 28.94 -16.36 0.47
C ILE A 55 28.71 -14.92 0.93
N ARG A 56 29.20 -13.95 0.15
CA ARG A 56 29.01 -12.52 0.46
C ARG A 56 27.53 -12.18 0.55
N ARG A 57 27.16 -11.52 1.65
CA ARG A 57 25.79 -11.08 1.90
C ARG A 57 25.32 -10.05 0.86
N ASN A 58 24.13 -10.25 0.29
CA ASN A 58 23.46 -9.29 -0.59
C ASN A 58 22.00 -9.11 -0.15
N LEU A 59 21.70 -7.97 0.48
CA LEU A 59 20.38 -7.70 1.08
C LEU A 59 19.24 -7.72 0.06
N GLU A 60 19.48 -7.29 -1.17
CA GLU A 60 18.45 -7.30 -2.21
C GLU A 60 18.11 -8.73 -2.62
N LEU A 61 19.14 -9.57 -2.85
CA LEU A 61 18.94 -10.97 -3.24
C LEU A 61 18.40 -11.80 -2.07
N GLU A 62 18.77 -11.49 -0.82
CA GLU A 62 18.15 -12.09 0.37
C GLU A 62 16.66 -11.78 0.44
N ALA A 63 16.26 -10.52 0.28
CA ALA A 63 14.84 -10.15 0.31
C ALA A 63 14.04 -10.83 -0.81
N LEU A 64 14.61 -10.95 -2.01
CA LEU A 64 13.99 -11.70 -3.11
C LEU A 64 13.96 -13.21 -2.83
N SER A 65 14.98 -13.75 -2.14
CA SER A 65 15.01 -15.15 -1.73
C SER A 65 13.93 -15.45 -0.69
N GLU A 66 13.68 -14.54 0.26
CA GLU A 66 12.57 -14.65 1.22
C GLU A 66 11.21 -14.70 0.51
N ILE A 67 11.05 -13.99 -0.61
CA ILE A 67 9.83 -14.03 -1.43
C ILE A 67 9.70 -15.40 -2.11
N ILE A 68 10.79 -15.91 -2.70
CA ILE A 68 10.82 -17.27 -3.31
C ILE A 68 10.50 -18.36 -2.27
N GLU A 69 10.96 -18.19 -1.04
CA GLU A 69 10.69 -19.14 0.06
C GLU A 69 9.37 -18.88 0.80
N ALA A 70 8.49 -18.02 0.27
CA ALA A 70 7.20 -17.65 0.86
C ALA A 70 7.26 -17.10 2.30
N LYS A 71 8.42 -16.59 2.72
CA LYS A 71 8.62 -15.90 4.01
C LYS A 71 8.18 -14.43 3.96
N ARG A 72 8.14 -13.86 2.74
CA ARG A 72 7.75 -12.48 2.50
C ARG A 72 6.75 -12.41 1.35
N TRP A 73 5.60 -11.81 1.63
CA TRP A 73 4.56 -11.57 0.64
C TRP A 73 4.79 -10.27 -0.11
N ILE A 74 4.32 -10.20 -1.35
CA ILE A 74 4.47 -9.03 -2.20
C ILE A 74 3.12 -8.41 -2.56
N HIS A 75 3.09 -7.09 -2.49
CA HIS A 75 2.03 -6.28 -3.07
C HIS A 75 2.57 -5.62 -4.35
N CYS A 76 1.77 -5.63 -5.41
CA CYS A 76 2.17 -5.16 -6.73
C CYS A 76 1.22 -4.10 -7.26
N HIS A 77 1.72 -2.88 -7.45
CA HIS A 77 1.02 -1.79 -8.14
C HIS A 77 0.76 -2.16 -9.60
N SER A 78 -0.49 -2.15 -10.04
CA SER A 78 -0.89 -2.61 -11.37
C SER A 78 -2.26 -2.09 -11.79
N TYR A 79 -2.41 -1.70 -13.05
CA TYR A 79 -3.71 -1.28 -13.59
C TYR A 79 -4.25 -2.24 -14.65
N ARG A 80 -3.42 -2.53 -15.66
CA ARG A 80 -3.83 -3.25 -16.87
C ARG A 80 -3.79 -4.76 -16.76
N GLN A 81 -4.74 -5.44 -17.39
CA GLN A 81 -4.88 -6.90 -17.36
C GLN A 81 -3.67 -7.63 -17.96
N ASP A 82 -3.12 -7.11 -19.06
CA ASP A 82 -1.99 -7.74 -19.76
C ASP A 82 -0.74 -7.77 -18.87
N GLU A 83 -0.48 -6.67 -18.18
CA GLU A 83 0.65 -6.56 -17.25
C GLU A 83 0.47 -7.44 -16.02
N MET A 84 -0.72 -7.45 -15.43
CA MET A 84 -1.06 -8.32 -14.30
C MET A 84 -0.89 -9.79 -14.67
N LEU A 85 -1.43 -10.21 -15.82
CA LEU A 85 -1.33 -11.59 -16.29
C LEU A 85 0.12 -12.01 -16.56
N ILE A 86 0.90 -11.16 -17.22
CA ILE A 86 2.33 -11.42 -17.46
C ILE A 86 3.09 -11.51 -16.13
N PHE A 87 2.77 -10.64 -15.17
CA PHE A 87 3.43 -10.63 -13.87
C PHE A 87 3.11 -11.89 -13.06
N MET A 88 1.83 -12.28 -12.95
CA MET A 88 1.40 -13.53 -12.28
C MET A 88 2.12 -14.74 -12.88
N ARG A 89 2.05 -14.93 -14.20
CA ARG A 89 2.74 -16.02 -14.91
C ARG A 89 4.25 -15.99 -14.73
N THR A 90 4.84 -14.80 -14.59
CA THR A 90 6.28 -14.68 -14.35
C THR A 90 6.65 -15.10 -12.93
N MET A 91 5.86 -14.73 -11.93
CA MET A 91 6.07 -15.12 -10.53
C MET A 91 5.83 -16.62 -10.30
N GLU A 92 4.83 -17.21 -10.96
CA GLU A 92 4.54 -18.65 -10.94
C GLU A 92 5.76 -19.49 -11.37
N ARG A 93 6.54 -19.04 -12.36
CA ARG A 93 7.78 -19.71 -12.79
C ARG A 93 8.86 -19.80 -11.70
N PHE A 94 8.77 -18.97 -10.68
CA PHE A 94 9.63 -18.99 -9.50
C PHE A 94 8.96 -19.60 -8.27
N GLY A 95 7.74 -20.14 -8.41
CA GLY A 95 6.97 -20.70 -7.30
C GLY A 95 6.42 -19.63 -6.34
N VAL A 96 6.28 -18.38 -6.81
CA VAL A 96 5.85 -17.26 -5.98
C VAL A 96 4.37 -16.98 -6.19
N THR A 97 3.60 -17.05 -5.10
CA THR A 97 2.23 -16.54 -5.04
C THR A 97 2.24 -15.06 -4.62
N ILE A 98 1.61 -14.21 -5.42
CA ILE A 98 1.47 -12.79 -5.13
C ILE A 98 0.46 -12.61 -3.99
N GLY A 99 0.78 -11.75 -3.01
CA GLY A 99 -0.14 -11.45 -1.92
C GLY A 99 -1.34 -10.67 -2.43
N THR A 100 -1.10 -9.47 -2.98
CA THR A 100 -2.16 -8.58 -3.46
C THR A 100 -1.72 -7.76 -4.66
N LEU A 101 -2.52 -7.76 -5.72
CA LEU A 101 -2.43 -6.78 -6.80
C LEU A 101 -3.13 -5.49 -6.34
N GLN A 102 -2.53 -4.33 -6.57
CA GLN A 102 -2.99 -3.02 -6.12
C GLN A 102 -3.48 -2.20 -7.31
N HIS A 103 -4.58 -1.48 -7.13
CA HIS A 103 -5.38 -0.71 -8.08
C HIS A 103 -6.26 -1.54 -9.03
N VAL A 104 -5.68 -2.53 -9.73
CA VAL A 104 -6.39 -3.64 -10.39
C VAL A 104 -7.58 -3.20 -11.26
N LEU A 105 -7.49 -2.04 -11.91
CA LEU A 105 -8.63 -1.40 -12.57
C LEU A 105 -9.16 -2.18 -13.78
N GLU A 106 -8.31 -2.94 -14.46
CA GLU A 106 -8.72 -3.87 -15.53
C GLU A 106 -8.74 -5.34 -15.06
N GLY A 107 -8.66 -5.60 -13.75
CA GLY A 107 -8.61 -6.97 -13.22
C GLY A 107 -9.87 -7.78 -13.47
N TYR A 108 -11.01 -7.11 -13.64
CA TYR A 108 -12.27 -7.73 -14.05
C TYR A 108 -12.17 -8.50 -15.38
N LYS A 109 -11.21 -8.15 -16.25
CA LYS A 109 -10.97 -8.86 -17.52
C LYS A 109 -10.21 -10.18 -17.34
N ILE A 110 -9.58 -10.40 -16.19
CA ILE A 110 -8.76 -11.58 -15.86
C ILE A 110 -9.06 -12.10 -14.43
N ALA A 111 -10.30 -11.95 -13.99
CA ALA A 111 -10.69 -12.22 -12.61
C ALA A 111 -10.52 -13.71 -12.25
N ASP A 112 -10.83 -14.60 -13.20
CA ASP A 112 -10.66 -16.04 -13.05
C ASP A 112 -9.18 -16.39 -12.83
N GLU A 113 -8.25 -15.75 -13.54
CA GLU A 113 -6.81 -15.94 -13.36
C GLU A 113 -6.30 -15.39 -12.03
N ILE A 114 -6.80 -14.24 -11.57
CA ILE A 114 -6.45 -13.68 -10.26
C ILE A 114 -6.87 -14.65 -9.15
N ALA A 115 -8.11 -15.17 -9.23
CA ALA A 115 -8.64 -16.14 -8.28
C ALA A 115 -7.85 -17.45 -8.30
N ALA A 116 -7.54 -17.99 -9.49
CA ALA A 116 -6.76 -19.21 -9.65
C ALA A 116 -5.32 -19.08 -9.13
N HIS A 117 -4.70 -17.90 -9.31
CA HIS A 117 -3.37 -17.61 -8.76
C HIS A 117 -3.39 -17.53 -7.21
N GLY A 118 -4.52 -17.14 -6.63
CA GLY A 118 -4.67 -16.90 -5.19
C GLY A 118 -4.22 -15.51 -4.73
N ALA A 119 -4.08 -14.56 -5.67
CA ALA A 119 -3.79 -13.17 -5.34
C ALA A 119 -5.04 -12.43 -4.87
N GLY A 120 -4.89 -11.54 -3.90
CA GLY A 120 -5.89 -10.53 -3.60
C GLY A 120 -5.96 -9.45 -4.69
N ALA A 121 -7.14 -8.84 -4.85
CA ALA A 121 -7.35 -7.69 -5.72
C ALA A 121 -7.76 -6.47 -4.89
N SER A 122 -6.87 -5.51 -4.71
CA SER A 122 -7.13 -4.26 -3.98
C SER A 122 -7.39 -3.15 -4.99
N ALA A 123 -8.65 -2.84 -5.26
CA ALA A 123 -9.08 -1.97 -6.34
C ALA A 123 -9.51 -0.57 -5.88
N PHE A 124 -9.74 0.32 -6.85
CA PHE A 124 -10.52 1.54 -6.64
C PHE A 124 -11.96 1.31 -7.10
N SER A 125 -12.91 1.89 -6.37
CA SER A 125 -14.34 1.88 -6.70
C SER A 125 -14.70 2.90 -7.77
N ASP A 126 -14.07 4.08 -7.79
CA ASP A 126 -14.36 5.15 -8.77
C ASP A 126 -13.19 6.10 -9.16
N TRP A 127 -11.94 5.78 -8.80
CA TRP A 127 -10.79 6.62 -9.15
C TRP A 127 -10.03 6.11 -10.38
N TRP A 128 -10.28 6.73 -11.53
CA TRP A 128 -9.67 6.39 -12.84
C TRP A 128 -9.74 7.55 -13.86
N ALA A 129 -9.47 7.26 -15.14
CA ALA A 129 -9.44 8.21 -16.27
C ALA A 129 -8.39 9.35 -16.19
N TYR A 130 -7.41 9.27 -15.28
CA TYR A 130 -6.30 10.23 -15.18
C TYR A 130 -5.04 9.82 -15.96
N LYS A 131 -4.99 8.58 -16.49
CA LYS A 131 -3.94 8.04 -17.37
C LYS A 131 -4.55 7.13 -18.42
N PHE A 132 -3.79 6.85 -19.47
CA PHE A 132 -4.21 5.93 -20.52
C PHE A 132 -4.35 4.49 -20.00
N GLU A 133 -3.49 4.07 -19.07
CA GLU A 133 -3.54 2.73 -18.45
C GLU A 133 -4.77 2.48 -17.55
N VAL A 134 -5.59 3.50 -17.30
CA VAL A 134 -6.80 3.43 -16.45
C VAL A 134 -8.07 3.83 -17.21
N TYR A 135 -8.03 3.79 -18.54
CA TYR A 135 -9.13 4.27 -19.38
C TYR A 135 -10.35 3.34 -19.37
N ASP A 136 -10.13 2.03 -19.38
CA ASP A 136 -11.21 1.01 -19.39
C ASP A 136 -11.68 0.62 -17.99
N ALA A 137 -11.37 1.43 -16.98
CA ALA A 137 -11.83 1.22 -15.62
C ALA A 137 -13.34 1.45 -15.53
N ILE A 138 -14.03 0.58 -14.78
CA ILE A 138 -15.49 0.62 -14.62
C ILE A 138 -15.85 0.44 -13.13
N PRO A 139 -16.95 1.04 -12.65
CA PRO A 139 -17.36 0.92 -11.24
C PRO A 139 -17.76 -0.50 -10.84
N TYR A 140 -18.11 -1.33 -11.82
CA TYR A 140 -18.50 -2.73 -11.63
C TYR A 140 -17.29 -3.66 -11.37
N ALA A 141 -16.06 -3.19 -11.59
CA ALA A 141 -14.88 -4.06 -11.62
C ALA A 141 -14.67 -4.86 -10.33
N GLY A 142 -14.85 -4.23 -9.17
CA GLY A 142 -14.74 -4.90 -7.88
C GLY A 142 -15.75 -6.04 -7.71
N SER A 143 -17.02 -5.77 -8.04
CA SER A 143 -18.11 -6.74 -7.95
C SER A 143 -17.91 -7.90 -8.92
N LEU A 144 -17.56 -7.62 -10.18
CA LEU A 144 -17.27 -8.64 -11.19
C LEU A 144 -16.12 -9.55 -10.76
N MET A 145 -15.07 -9.01 -10.15
CA MET A 145 -13.97 -9.83 -9.63
C MET A 145 -14.39 -10.69 -8.43
N HIS A 146 -15.21 -10.14 -7.52
CA HIS A 146 -15.75 -10.87 -6.37
C HIS A 146 -16.63 -12.05 -6.80
N GLU A 147 -17.48 -11.86 -7.81
CA GLU A 147 -18.32 -12.91 -8.39
C GLU A 147 -17.50 -14.08 -8.97
N ARG A 148 -16.28 -13.80 -9.43
CA ARG A 148 -15.34 -14.83 -9.92
C ARG A 148 -14.45 -15.43 -8.82
N GLY A 149 -14.71 -15.11 -7.55
CA GLY A 149 -14.02 -15.69 -6.41
C GLY A 149 -12.70 -15.01 -6.04
N ALA A 150 -12.35 -13.88 -6.66
CA ALA A 150 -11.20 -13.11 -6.22
C ALA A 150 -11.48 -12.45 -4.85
N VAL A 151 -10.48 -12.41 -3.96
CA VAL A 151 -10.59 -11.69 -2.68
C VAL A 151 -10.41 -10.21 -2.95
N VAL A 152 -11.53 -9.49 -3.14
CA VAL A 152 -11.54 -8.07 -3.52
C VAL A 152 -11.57 -7.16 -2.29
N SER A 153 -10.74 -6.13 -2.28
CA SER A 153 -10.81 -5.03 -1.33
C SER A 153 -10.84 -3.69 -2.07
N PHE A 154 -11.31 -2.64 -1.41
CA PHE A 154 -11.15 -1.27 -1.88
C PHE A 154 -10.14 -0.52 -1.04
N ASN A 155 -9.35 0.34 -1.69
CA ASN A 155 -8.45 1.29 -1.05
C ASN A 155 -8.63 2.67 -1.71
N SER A 156 -8.10 3.72 -1.10
CA SER A 156 -8.26 5.10 -1.61
C SER A 156 -6.95 5.74 -2.10
N ASP A 157 -5.80 5.12 -1.83
CA ASP A 157 -4.45 5.70 -2.00
C ASP A 157 -4.32 7.13 -1.42
N SER A 158 -5.13 7.45 -0.40
CA SER A 158 -5.25 8.80 0.14
C SER A 158 -5.55 8.78 1.64
N SER A 159 -4.74 9.51 2.41
CA SER A 159 -4.94 9.68 3.85
C SER A 159 -6.20 10.46 4.20
N ASP A 160 -6.76 11.22 3.26
CA ASP A 160 -8.03 11.93 3.46
C ASP A 160 -9.23 11.03 3.18
N LEU A 161 -9.25 10.41 2.00
CA LEU A 161 -10.35 9.55 1.58
C LEU A 161 -10.41 8.22 2.35
N ALA A 162 -9.29 7.75 2.92
CA ALA A 162 -9.26 6.55 3.76
C ALA A 162 -10.24 6.61 4.95
N ARG A 163 -10.71 7.80 5.35
CA ARG A 163 -11.71 7.99 6.41
C ARG A 163 -13.16 7.74 5.94
N ARG A 164 -13.38 7.50 4.64
CA ARG A 164 -14.71 7.39 4.02
C ARG A 164 -14.86 6.11 3.20
N MET A 165 -14.10 5.07 3.53
CA MET A 165 -14.12 3.78 2.83
C MET A 165 -15.49 3.09 2.86
N ASN A 166 -16.36 3.41 3.83
CA ASN A 166 -17.75 2.95 3.82
C ASN A 166 -18.53 3.45 2.58
N LEU A 167 -18.23 4.66 2.08
CA LEU A 167 -18.83 5.16 0.85
C LEU A 167 -18.26 4.47 -0.38
N GLU A 168 -16.97 4.08 -0.35
CA GLU A 168 -16.36 3.27 -1.40
C GLU A 168 -17.01 1.89 -1.49
N ALA A 169 -17.28 1.26 -0.34
CA ALA A 169 -18.05 0.02 -0.27
C ALA A 169 -19.49 0.20 -0.84
N ALA A 170 -20.17 1.30 -0.50
CA ALA A 170 -21.53 1.57 -0.98
C ALA A 170 -21.62 1.65 -2.51
N LYS A 171 -20.54 2.05 -3.20
CA LYS A 171 -20.47 2.07 -4.67
C LYS A 171 -20.55 0.66 -5.27
N ALA A 172 -20.01 -0.37 -4.61
CA ALA A 172 -20.16 -1.76 -5.07
C ALA A 172 -21.62 -2.22 -5.03
N VAL A 173 -22.38 -1.80 -4.02
CA VAL A 173 -23.84 -2.05 -3.96
C VAL A 173 -24.55 -1.30 -5.10
N LYS A 174 -24.25 -0.01 -5.25
CA LYS A 174 -24.93 0.86 -6.23
C LYS A 174 -24.72 0.42 -7.67
N TYR A 175 -23.48 0.09 -8.04
CA TYR A 175 -23.14 -0.25 -9.43
C TYR A 175 -23.17 -1.75 -9.66
N GLY A 176 -22.46 -2.53 -8.86
CA GLY A 176 -22.29 -3.96 -9.09
C GLY A 176 -23.35 -4.86 -8.47
N GLY A 177 -24.36 -4.32 -7.76
CA GLY A 177 -25.40 -5.13 -7.12
C GLY A 177 -24.88 -6.06 -6.02
N THR A 178 -23.66 -5.83 -5.51
CA THR A 178 -23.08 -6.59 -4.41
C THR A 178 -23.94 -6.44 -3.15
N SER A 179 -24.11 -7.53 -2.39
CA SER A 179 -24.84 -7.47 -1.12
C SER A 179 -24.17 -6.47 -0.17
N GLU A 180 -24.95 -5.82 0.70
CA GLU A 180 -24.41 -4.84 1.66
C GLU A 180 -23.35 -5.47 2.58
N GLU A 181 -23.54 -6.73 2.96
CA GLU A 181 -22.59 -7.49 3.77
C GLU A 181 -21.26 -7.69 3.03
N ASP A 182 -21.29 -8.15 1.78
CA ASP A 182 -20.07 -8.36 0.99
C ASP A 182 -19.38 -7.04 0.64
N ALA A 183 -20.15 -5.99 0.37
CA ALA A 183 -19.61 -4.65 0.15
C ALA A 183 -18.85 -4.15 1.38
N LEU A 184 -19.38 -4.36 2.60
CA LEU A 184 -18.65 -4.04 3.83
C LEU A 184 -17.37 -4.87 3.98
N LYS A 185 -17.36 -6.14 3.54
CA LYS A 185 -16.14 -6.97 3.56
C LYS A 185 -15.03 -6.39 2.69
N PHE A 186 -15.36 -5.68 1.60
CA PHE A 186 -14.34 -5.04 0.73
C PHE A 186 -13.48 -4.00 1.46
N VAL A 187 -13.98 -3.44 2.56
CA VAL A 187 -13.26 -2.42 3.35
C VAL A 187 -12.97 -2.86 4.79
N THR A 188 -13.24 -4.13 5.12
CA THR A 188 -13.02 -4.71 6.46
C THR A 188 -12.30 -6.07 6.38
N LEU A 189 -13.03 -7.16 6.20
CA LEU A 189 -12.50 -8.52 6.25
C LEU A 189 -11.54 -8.84 5.10
N ASN A 190 -11.84 -8.41 3.88
CA ASN A 190 -11.02 -8.75 2.71
C ASN A 190 -9.63 -8.07 2.74
N PRO A 191 -9.48 -6.76 3.05
CA PRO A 191 -8.14 -6.20 3.24
C PRO A 191 -7.40 -6.85 4.42
N ALA A 192 -8.10 -7.27 5.49
CA ALA A 192 -7.48 -8.03 6.57
C ALA A 192 -6.92 -9.39 6.10
N LYS A 193 -7.67 -10.13 5.28
CA LYS A 193 -7.23 -11.39 4.66
C LYS A 193 -6.04 -11.20 3.72
N GLN A 194 -6.05 -10.12 2.94
CA GLN A 194 -4.95 -9.75 2.04
C GLN A 194 -3.66 -9.42 2.80
N LEU A 195 -3.79 -8.76 3.96
CA LEU A 195 -2.68 -8.46 4.87
C LEU A 195 -2.30 -9.62 5.80
N LYS A 196 -3.04 -10.74 5.76
CA LYS A 196 -2.85 -11.91 6.64
C LYS A 196 -3.01 -11.58 8.13
N ILE A 197 -3.91 -10.65 8.43
CA ILE A 197 -4.23 -10.19 9.79
C ILE A 197 -5.69 -10.44 10.19
N ASP A 198 -6.44 -11.20 9.38
CA ASP A 198 -7.86 -11.49 9.56
C ASP A 198 -8.19 -12.31 10.82
N LYS A 199 -7.19 -12.98 11.42
CA LYS A 199 -7.32 -13.58 12.74
C LYS A 199 -7.44 -12.57 13.89
N TRP A 200 -7.10 -11.30 13.63
CA TRP A 200 -7.08 -10.24 14.63
C TRP A 200 -8.15 -9.17 14.37
N VAL A 201 -8.45 -8.86 13.10
CA VAL A 201 -9.32 -7.73 12.72
C VAL A 201 -10.22 -8.05 11.52
N GLY A 202 -11.14 -7.15 11.20
CA GLY A 202 -11.93 -7.19 9.96
C GLY A 202 -13.30 -7.87 10.08
N SER A 203 -13.63 -8.50 11.22
CA SER A 203 -14.98 -8.93 11.56
C SER A 203 -15.22 -8.92 13.07
N LEU A 204 -16.48 -8.90 13.48
CA LEU A 204 -16.88 -8.94 14.89
C LEU A 204 -17.09 -10.39 15.34
N GLU A 205 -16.00 -11.03 15.74
CA GLU A 205 -15.96 -12.43 16.17
C GLU A 205 -15.22 -12.54 17.51
N THR A 206 -15.59 -13.54 18.31
CA THR A 206 -14.90 -13.80 19.59
C THR A 206 -13.43 -14.12 19.33
N GLY A 207 -12.53 -13.48 20.09
CA GLY A 207 -11.08 -13.65 19.98
C GLY A 207 -10.38 -12.63 19.08
N LYS A 208 -11.12 -11.78 18.36
CA LYS A 208 -10.56 -10.65 17.60
C LYS A 208 -10.48 -9.38 18.44
N ASN A 209 -9.75 -8.38 17.95
CA ASN A 209 -9.62 -7.09 18.60
C ASN A 209 -10.97 -6.38 18.62
N GLY A 210 -11.23 -5.64 19.70
CA GLY A 210 -12.43 -4.80 19.86
C GLY A 210 -12.37 -3.54 19.00
N ASP A 211 -12.22 -3.72 17.68
CA ASP A 211 -12.12 -2.67 16.67
C ASP A 211 -13.47 -2.52 15.96
N PHE A 212 -14.25 -1.51 16.36
CA PHE A 212 -15.58 -1.31 15.80
C PHE A 212 -16.00 0.16 15.81
N VAL A 213 -17.04 0.45 15.03
CA VAL A 213 -17.59 1.80 14.87
C VAL A 213 -19.08 1.75 15.17
N ILE A 214 -19.55 2.68 15.99
CA ILE A 214 -20.97 2.91 16.22
C ILE A 214 -21.41 4.02 15.27
N TRP A 215 -22.39 3.71 14.44
CA TRP A 215 -22.96 4.61 13.45
C TRP A 215 -24.36 5.06 13.86
N SER A 216 -24.72 6.29 13.51
CA SER A 216 -26.07 6.83 13.74
C SER A 216 -27.16 6.14 12.92
N GLY A 217 -26.78 5.30 11.95
CA GLY A 217 -27.64 4.61 11.01
C GLY A 217 -26.85 3.57 10.21
N HIS A 218 -27.41 3.09 9.09
CA HIS A 218 -26.74 2.08 8.28
C HIS A 218 -25.38 2.59 7.72
N PRO A 219 -24.26 1.87 7.89
CA PRO A 219 -22.92 2.39 7.55
C PRO A 219 -22.70 2.75 6.08
N LEU A 220 -23.44 2.12 5.16
CA LEU A 220 -23.35 2.41 3.71
C LEU A 220 -24.22 3.61 3.28
N SER A 221 -25.02 4.18 4.18
CA SER A 221 -25.81 5.38 3.89
C SER A 221 -24.95 6.64 3.93
N THR A 222 -25.16 7.54 2.98
CA THR A 222 -24.51 8.87 2.94
C THR A 222 -25.01 9.81 4.04
N GLN A 223 -26.12 9.49 4.70
CA GLN A 223 -26.68 10.25 5.82
C GLN A 223 -26.13 9.80 7.17
N SER A 224 -25.51 8.62 7.23
CA SER A 224 -24.96 8.08 8.46
C SER A 224 -23.67 8.77 8.83
N ILE A 225 -23.51 9.02 10.12
CA ILE A 225 -22.34 9.64 10.70
C ILE A 225 -21.81 8.77 11.83
N VAL A 226 -20.50 8.85 12.06
CA VAL A 226 -19.85 8.11 13.13
C VAL A 226 -20.20 8.76 14.46
N ASP A 227 -20.80 7.99 15.36
CA ASP A 227 -21.04 8.42 16.74
C ASP A 227 -19.84 8.03 17.61
N GLU A 228 -19.31 6.81 17.47
CA GLU A 228 -18.16 6.35 18.24
C GLU A 228 -17.19 5.49 17.44
N THR A 229 -15.92 5.48 17.83
CA THR A 229 -14.90 4.55 17.30
C THR A 229 -14.11 3.94 18.43
N TRP A 230 -14.03 2.62 18.40
CA TRP A 230 -13.36 1.79 19.37
C TRP A 230 -12.21 1.05 18.70
N ILE A 231 -11.05 1.04 19.34
CA ILE A 231 -9.85 0.32 18.89
C ILE A 231 -9.31 -0.44 20.10
N GLU A 232 -9.12 -1.75 19.96
CA GLU A 232 -8.66 -2.66 21.01
C GLU A 232 -9.52 -2.56 22.29
N GLY A 233 -10.83 -2.32 22.12
CA GLY A 233 -11.76 -2.17 23.25
C GLY A 233 -11.69 -0.81 23.97
N LYS A 234 -10.91 0.15 23.48
CA LYS A 234 -10.82 1.51 24.02
C LYS A 234 -11.54 2.50 23.10
N GLN A 235 -12.31 3.43 23.67
CA GLN A 235 -12.97 4.50 22.93
C GLN A 235 -11.93 5.56 22.49
N TYR A 236 -11.77 5.75 21.17
CA TYR A 236 -10.86 6.73 20.57
C TYR A 236 -11.59 7.96 20.00
N TYR A 237 -12.86 7.79 19.67
CA TYR A 237 -13.72 8.86 19.18
C TYR A 237 -15.10 8.72 19.80
N ASP A 238 -15.66 9.85 20.20
CA ASP A 238 -17.02 10.02 20.67
C ASP A 238 -17.49 11.39 20.19
N ARG A 239 -18.56 11.39 19.39
CA ARG A 239 -19.12 12.58 18.79
C ARG A 239 -19.63 13.58 19.83
N ALA A 240 -20.16 13.11 20.96
CA ALA A 240 -20.64 13.98 22.03
C ALA A 240 -19.49 14.77 22.68
N LYS A 241 -18.26 14.24 22.65
CA LYS A 241 -17.06 14.83 23.27
C LYS A 241 -16.19 15.66 22.30
N VAL A 242 -16.64 15.88 21.06
CA VAL A 242 -15.84 16.57 20.03
C VAL A 242 -15.44 17.99 20.45
N VAL A 243 -16.35 18.75 21.07
CA VAL A 243 -16.08 20.13 21.49
C VAL A 243 -14.94 20.18 22.51
N GLU A 244 -14.95 19.29 23.49
CA GLU A 244 -13.92 19.19 24.52
C GLU A 244 -12.58 18.74 23.92
N ARG A 245 -12.61 17.74 23.03
CA ARG A 245 -11.42 17.25 22.33
C ARG A 245 -10.76 18.34 21.50
N VAL A 246 -11.54 19.12 20.74
CA VAL A 246 -11.00 20.23 19.92
C VAL A 246 -10.37 21.30 20.80
N LYS A 247 -11.00 21.66 21.93
CA LYS A 247 -10.41 22.59 22.89
C LYS A 247 -9.07 22.08 23.43
N ALA A 248 -9.01 20.80 23.85
CA ALA A 248 -7.80 20.18 24.36
C ALA A 248 -6.69 20.13 23.30
N MET A 249 -6.98 19.69 22.08
CA MET A 249 -6.01 19.64 20.97
C MET A 249 -5.49 21.02 20.58
N THR A 250 -6.36 22.04 20.55
CA THR A 250 -5.93 23.42 20.27
C THR A 250 -5.02 23.94 21.37
N ALA A 251 -5.34 23.68 22.64
CA ALA A 251 -4.49 24.06 23.77
C ALA A 251 -3.12 23.38 23.71
N GLU A 252 -3.09 22.08 23.45
CA GLU A 252 -1.86 21.30 23.27
C GLU A 252 -1.03 21.83 22.09
N ARG A 253 -1.66 22.02 20.93
CA ARG A 253 -1.00 22.61 19.75
C ARG A 253 -0.37 23.95 20.08
N ASN A 254 -1.09 24.84 20.75
CA ASN A 254 -0.58 26.16 21.12
C ASN A 254 0.59 26.04 22.10
N ALA A 255 0.52 25.15 23.08
CA ALA A 255 1.61 24.89 24.01
C ALA A 255 2.86 24.33 23.30
N LEU A 256 2.69 23.43 22.33
CA LEU A 256 3.78 22.88 21.51
C LEU A 256 4.41 23.96 20.61
N ILE A 257 3.60 24.82 19.97
CA ILE A 257 4.08 25.94 19.18
C ILE A 257 4.86 26.93 20.06
N ALA A 258 4.37 27.24 21.25
CA ALA A 258 5.07 28.12 22.19
C ALA A 258 6.42 27.53 22.64
N LYS A 259 6.47 26.23 22.94
CA LYS A 259 7.73 25.52 23.24
C LYS A 259 8.70 25.52 22.06
N ALA A 260 8.21 25.32 20.84
CA ALA A 260 9.04 25.36 19.65
C ALA A 260 9.66 26.76 19.43
N ARG A 261 8.86 27.83 19.56
CA ARG A 261 9.33 29.21 19.43
C ARG A 261 10.41 29.57 20.44
N LYS A 262 10.24 29.23 21.73
CA LYS A 262 11.26 29.47 22.76
C LYS A 262 12.60 28.80 22.45
N LYS A 263 12.58 27.64 21.79
CA LYS A 263 13.78 26.88 21.43
C LYS A 263 14.52 27.47 20.22
N ASP A 264 13.81 28.19 19.36
CA ASP A 264 14.39 28.93 18.23
C ASP A 264 15.01 30.25 18.70
N ASP A 265 14.41 30.92 19.70
CA ASP A 265 14.95 32.15 20.30
C ASP A 265 16.27 31.90 21.07
N GLU A 266 16.45 30.72 21.69
CA GLU A 266 17.73 30.35 22.35
C GLU A 266 18.86 30.01 21.36
N LYS A 267 18.58 29.88 20.05
CA LYS A 267 19.58 29.53 19.02
C LYS A 267 19.48 30.41 17.78
N SER A 268 19.09 31.68 17.90
CA SER A 268 18.97 32.60 16.77
C SER A 268 20.32 33.17 16.29
N GLY A 269 21.25 32.29 15.92
CA GLY A 269 22.42 32.63 15.11
C GLY A 269 22.16 32.32 13.64
N GLU A 270 22.72 33.12 12.74
CA GLU A 270 22.62 32.96 11.27
C GLU A 270 22.97 31.52 10.82
N ALA A 271 23.92 30.89 11.52
CA ALA A 271 24.33 29.49 11.32
C ALA A 271 23.23 28.46 11.62
N THR A 272 22.38 28.70 12.63
CA THR A 272 21.30 27.77 13.00
C THR A 272 20.16 27.82 11.98
N ARG A 273 19.88 29.03 11.46
CA ARG A 273 18.87 29.26 10.42
C ARG A 273 19.30 28.62 9.09
N ALA A 274 20.58 28.78 8.71
CA ALA A 274 21.16 28.08 7.57
C ALA A 274 21.09 26.55 7.72
N ALA A 275 21.37 26.02 8.92
CA ALA A 275 21.29 24.59 9.20
C ALA A 275 19.86 24.05 9.11
N PHE A 276 18.85 24.79 9.57
CA PHE A 276 17.44 24.40 9.45
C PHE A 276 17.00 24.31 7.98
N PHE A 277 17.30 25.34 7.18
CA PHE A 277 16.95 25.35 5.76
C PHE A 277 17.69 24.28 4.96
N MET A 278 18.96 24.02 5.28
CA MET A 278 19.69 22.89 4.69
C MET A 278 19.05 21.55 5.04
N ARG A 279 18.64 21.32 6.30
CA ARG A 279 17.98 20.07 6.71
C ARG A 279 16.58 19.90 6.10
N ALA A 280 15.85 21.01 5.92
CA ALA A 280 14.54 21.00 5.26
C ALA A 280 14.67 20.70 3.76
N LEU A 281 15.67 21.29 3.09
CA LEU A 281 15.98 21.01 1.68
C LEU A 281 16.51 19.59 1.48
N GLU A 282 17.35 19.07 2.37
CA GLU A 282 17.81 17.66 2.36
C GLU A 282 16.67 16.66 2.59
N LYS A 283 15.64 17.02 3.38
CA LYS A 283 14.43 16.20 3.56
C LYS A 283 13.47 16.28 2.36
N ALA A 284 13.32 17.46 1.76
CA ALA A 284 12.42 17.68 0.63
C ALA A 284 12.97 17.10 -0.68
N HIS A 285 14.29 17.09 -0.84
CA HIS A 285 14.98 16.53 -1.97
C HIS A 285 16.03 15.55 -1.45
N GLN A 286 15.84 14.25 -1.71
CA GLN A 286 16.77 13.16 -1.38
C GLN A 286 18.14 13.33 -2.06
N PHE A 287 18.87 14.39 -1.73
CA PHE A 287 20.16 14.71 -2.32
C PHE A 287 21.24 13.83 -1.70
N LYS A 288 22.10 13.30 -2.56
CA LYS A 288 23.20 12.35 -2.33
C LYS A 288 24.31 12.82 -1.37
N ASN A 289 24.09 13.83 -0.53
CA ASN A 289 25.07 14.41 0.38
C ASN A 289 24.44 14.78 1.72
N CYS A 290 23.84 13.80 2.40
CA CYS A 290 23.33 13.93 3.76
C CYS A 290 24.45 14.37 4.73
N TYR A 291 24.24 15.48 5.45
CA TYR A 291 25.23 16.04 6.36
C TYR A 291 25.55 15.10 7.55
N GLU A 292 24.55 14.37 8.06
CA GLU A 292 24.72 13.36 9.12
C GLU A 292 25.61 12.18 8.65
N CYS A 293 25.53 11.84 7.35
CA CYS A 293 26.30 10.78 6.74
C CYS A 293 27.79 11.12 6.60
N ARG A 294 28.17 12.41 6.69
CA ARG A 294 29.57 12.86 6.75
C ARG A 294 30.13 12.87 8.16
N LYS A 295 29.30 13.02 9.19
CA LYS A 295 29.72 12.95 10.60
C LYS A 295 29.84 11.51 11.10
N ALA A 296 29.21 10.56 10.42
CA ALA A 296 29.46 9.13 10.62
C ALA A 296 30.66 8.67 9.77
N LYS A 297 31.87 8.95 10.23
CA LYS A 297 33.03 8.09 9.99
C LYS A 297 33.52 7.59 11.37
N PRO A 298 34.05 6.36 11.43
CA PRO A 298 34.18 5.56 12.66
C PRO A 298 34.91 6.28 13.79
#